data_AF-A0A7E4ZZN6-F1
#
_entry.id   AF-A0A7E4ZZN6-F1
#
_cell.length_a   1.000
_cell.length_b   1.000
_cell.length_c   1.000
_cell.angle_alpha   90.00
_cell.angle_beta   90.00
_cell.angle_gamma   90.00
#
_symmetry.space_group_name_H-M   'P 1'
#
loop_
_entity.id
_entity.type
_entity.pdbx_description
1 polymer ?
#
loop_
_entity_poly.entity_id
_entity_poly.type
_entity_poly.pdbx_seq_one_letter_code
_entity_poly.pdbx_strand_id
1 'polypeptide(L)'
;MSAMKRIPLVLLISVIACGFAQETEVCDCTDWYGRCRKSGETWTDDDTWTYACDDTRGASATFTGCKIQSSDQVISSGQNQTVDGFWYSCDASTYRLHYEQEPRCNVNGTNHHVGDEYRDGYFQWLCLPTGRWVTGCYYQNETKDWNLLRLGEKGYNGLIQHVCDRYKENPGRVQYVASIRTDVPHKSPTNKGKNQNLVEFVDNRLKEEPVLWTHDNVVLFIESKDKFNQKIRYLPASWTQN
;
A
#
# COMPACT_ATOMS: atom_id res chain seq x y z
N MET A 1 -86.68 -9.93 -57.19
CA MET A 1 -86.59 -9.18 -55.91
C MET A 1 -86.12 -10.13 -54.82
N SER A 2 -84.85 -10.04 -54.42
CA SER A 2 -84.41 -10.30 -53.04
C SER A 2 -82.92 -9.98 -52.96
N ALA A 3 -82.58 -8.98 -52.15
CA ALA A 3 -81.23 -8.48 -51.97
C ALA A 3 -80.44 -9.43 -51.06
N MET A 4 -79.28 -9.92 -51.53
CA MET A 4 -78.32 -10.62 -50.68
C MET A 4 -77.33 -9.61 -50.09
N LYS A 5 -77.35 -9.56 -48.77
CA LYS A 5 -76.62 -8.67 -47.86
C LYS A 5 -75.17 -9.16 -47.74
N ARG A 6 -74.19 -8.28 -47.99
CA ARG A 6 -72.76 -8.57 -47.77
C ARG A 6 -72.47 -8.65 -46.27
N ILE A 7 -71.81 -9.73 -45.84
CA ILE A 7 -71.25 -9.93 -44.49
C ILE A 7 -69.74 -9.65 -44.58
N PRO A 8 -69.12 -8.83 -43.72
CA PRO A 8 -67.68 -8.61 -43.76
C PRO A 8 -66.96 -9.79 -43.12
N LEU A 9 -65.94 -10.29 -43.82
CA LEU A 9 -65.02 -11.33 -43.39
C LEU A 9 -64.08 -10.74 -42.33
N VAL A 10 -64.24 -11.12 -41.06
CA VAL A 10 -63.30 -10.74 -39.99
C VAL A 10 -62.14 -11.73 -39.99
N LEU A 11 -60.95 -11.17 -40.16
CA LEU A 11 -59.65 -11.83 -40.20
C LEU A 11 -59.27 -12.34 -38.79
N LEU A 12 -59.23 -13.66 -38.60
CA LEU A 12 -58.63 -14.29 -37.42
C LEU A 12 -57.17 -14.62 -37.73
N ILE A 13 -56.26 -13.72 -37.33
CA ILE A 13 -54.83 -14.00 -37.31
C ILE A 13 -54.56 -14.78 -36.02
N SER A 14 -54.35 -16.08 -36.15
CA SER A 14 -53.84 -16.94 -35.09
C SER A 14 -52.37 -16.57 -34.84
N VAL A 15 -52.10 -15.75 -33.83
CA VAL A 15 -50.73 -15.52 -33.35
C VAL A 15 -50.34 -16.75 -32.54
N ILE A 16 -49.63 -17.68 -33.16
CA ILE A 16 -48.92 -18.74 -32.45
C ILE A 16 -47.78 -18.04 -31.70
N ALA A 17 -47.97 -17.76 -30.41
CA ALA A 17 -46.89 -17.40 -29.52
C ALA A 17 -45.98 -18.63 -29.41
N CYS A 18 -44.93 -18.67 -30.24
CA CYS A 18 -43.82 -19.57 -30.04
C CYS A 18 -43.14 -19.08 -28.76
N GLY A 19 -43.51 -19.67 -27.63
CA GLY A 19 -42.79 -19.47 -26.37
C GLY A 19 -41.36 -19.88 -26.61
N PHE A 20 -40.46 -18.90 -26.66
CA PHE A 20 -39.06 -19.16 -26.40
C PHE A 20 -39.03 -19.66 -24.95
N ALA A 21 -38.95 -20.98 -24.78
CA ALA A 21 -38.42 -21.56 -23.57
C ALA A 21 -36.98 -21.04 -23.49
N GLN A 22 -36.80 -19.94 -22.76
CA GLN A 22 -35.49 -19.55 -22.29
C GLN A 22 -35.03 -20.73 -21.44
N GLU A 23 -34.04 -21.48 -21.93
CA GLU A 23 -33.25 -22.37 -21.11
C GLU A 23 -32.87 -21.56 -19.87
N THR A 24 -33.53 -21.84 -18.75
CA THR A 24 -33.06 -21.36 -17.46
C THR A 24 -31.71 -22.03 -17.29
N GLU A 25 -30.63 -21.30 -17.56
CA GLU A 25 -29.28 -21.75 -17.20
C GLU A 25 -29.37 -22.26 -15.77
N VAL A 26 -29.16 -23.57 -15.61
CA VAL A 26 -29.22 -24.21 -14.31
C VAL A 26 -28.09 -23.60 -13.51
N CYS A 27 -28.45 -22.80 -12.52
CA CYS A 27 -27.51 -22.16 -11.62
C CYS A 27 -26.82 -23.24 -10.79
N ASP A 28 -25.52 -23.46 -10.98
CA ASP A 28 -24.78 -24.43 -10.16
C ASP A 28 -24.66 -23.89 -8.74
N CYS A 29 -24.16 -22.66 -8.59
CA CYS A 29 -24.24 -21.92 -7.32
C CYS A 29 -24.65 -20.47 -7.51
N THR A 30 -25.17 -19.87 -6.44
CA THR A 30 -25.40 -18.43 -6.35
C THR A 30 -24.29 -17.76 -5.54
N ASP A 31 -23.72 -16.68 -6.09
CA ASP A 31 -22.80 -15.81 -5.35
C ASP A 31 -23.54 -14.91 -4.35
N TRP A 32 -22.74 -14.17 -3.58
CA TRP A 32 -23.20 -13.21 -2.57
C TRP A 32 -24.22 -12.17 -3.07
N TYR A 33 -24.18 -11.84 -4.36
CA TYR A 33 -25.05 -10.85 -4.99
C TYR A 33 -26.23 -11.50 -5.74
N GLY A 34 -26.44 -12.81 -5.55
CA GLY A 34 -27.45 -13.60 -6.25
C GLY A 34 -27.12 -13.89 -7.72
N ARG A 35 -25.85 -13.70 -8.14
CA ARG A 35 -25.42 -14.02 -9.51
C ARG A 35 -25.09 -15.51 -9.61
N CYS A 36 -25.46 -16.12 -10.73
CA CYS A 36 -25.13 -17.51 -10.99
C CYS A 36 -23.65 -17.70 -11.32
N ARG A 37 -23.07 -18.75 -10.76
CA ARG A 37 -21.69 -19.19 -10.91
C ARG A 37 -21.67 -20.62 -11.46
N LYS A 38 -20.62 -20.93 -12.20
CA LYS A 38 -20.41 -22.28 -12.75
C LYS A 38 -19.71 -23.13 -11.70
N SER A 39 -19.99 -24.43 -11.68
CA SER A 39 -19.26 -25.30 -10.76
C SER A 39 -17.75 -25.34 -11.08
N GLY A 40 -16.95 -25.48 -10.02
CA GLY A 40 -15.49 -25.37 -10.08
C GLY A 40 -14.97 -23.94 -10.21
N GLU A 41 -15.83 -22.93 -10.33
CA GLU A 41 -15.40 -21.53 -10.37
C GLU A 41 -14.88 -21.07 -9.01
N THR A 42 -13.73 -20.41 -9.02
CA THR A 42 -13.17 -19.71 -7.85
C THR A 42 -12.96 -18.24 -8.18
N TRP A 43 -13.28 -17.36 -7.24
CA TRP A 43 -13.07 -15.93 -7.44
C TRP A 43 -12.71 -15.23 -6.13
N THR A 44 -12.10 -14.05 -6.28
CA THR A 44 -11.89 -13.11 -5.18
C THR A 44 -12.82 -11.93 -5.35
N ASP A 45 -13.59 -11.65 -4.31
CA ASP A 45 -14.44 -10.48 -4.23
C ASP A 45 -13.79 -9.41 -3.33
N ASP A 46 -13.91 -8.15 -3.74
CA ASP A 46 -13.39 -6.99 -3.00
C ASP A 46 -11.90 -7.17 -2.62
N ASP A 47 -11.12 -7.76 -3.52
CA ASP A 47 -9.67 -8.03 -3.41
C ASP A 47 -9.23 -8.78 -2.14
N THR A 48 -10.16 -9.43 -1.43
CA THR A 48 -9.88 -10.08 -0.14
C THR A 48 -10.63 -11.39 0.00
N TRP A 49 -11.92 -11.44 -0.30
CA TRP A 49 -12.76 -12.58 0.08
C TRP A 49 -12.78 -13.61 -1.04
N THR A 50 -12.27 -14.81 -0.78
CA THR A 50 -12.23 -15.88 -1.78
C THR A 50 -13.39 -16.84 -1.59
N TYR A 51 -13.98 -17.24 -2.71
CA TYR A 51 -15.12 -18.14 -2.74
C TYR A 51 -14.90 -19.22 -3.80
N ALA A 52 -15.56 -20.36 -3.61
CA ALA A 52 -15.66 -21.43 -4.59
C ALA A 52 -17.13 -21.83 -4.79
N CYS A 53 -17.46 -22.21 -6.02
CA CYS A 53 -18.74 -22.86 -6.34
C CYS A 53 -18.51 -24.37 -6.51
N ASP A 54 -19.10 -25.15 -5.61
CA ASP A 54 -19.09 -26.61 -5.70
C ASP A 54 -20.25 -27.11 -6.59
N ASP A 55 -20.18 -28.35 -7.10
CA ASP A 55 -21.17 -29.00 -7.99
C ASP A 55 -22.57 -29.23 -7.40
N THR A 56 -22.95 -28.49 -6.36
CA THR A 56 -24.22 -28.67 -5.64
C THR A 56 -25.27 -27.73 -6.21
N ARG A 57 -26.04 -28.20 -7.19
CA ARG A 57 -27.08 -27.42 -7.88
C ARG A 57 -27.95 -26.61 -6.92
N GLY A 58 -27.93 -25.29 -7.09
CA GLY A 58 -28.74 -24.34 -6.32
C GLY A 58 -28.20 -24.03 -4.92
N ALA A 59 -26.98 -24.45 -4.58
CA ALA A 59 -26.34 -24.08 -3.32
C ALA A 59 -25.75 -22.67 -3.35
N SER A 60 -25.56 -22.08 -2.16
CA SER A 60 -24.77 -20.87 -2.01
C SER A 60 -23.29 -21.20 -2.18
N ALA A 61 -22.54 -20.26 -2.76
CA ALA A 61 -21.08 -20.37 -2.84
C ALA A 61 -20.42 -20.51 -1.46
N THR A 62 -19.37 -21.31 -1.39
CA THR A 62 -18.61 -21.59 -0.17
C THR A 62 -17.51 -20.54 -0.01
N PHE A 63 -17.40 -19.95 1.19
CA PHE A 63 -16.27 -19.10 1.52
C PHE A 63 -15.02 -19.97 1.77
N THR A 64 -13.95 -19.74 1.01
CA THR A 64 -12.74 -20.57 1.08
C THR A 64 -11.64 -19.93 1.92
N GLY A 65 -11.57 -18.61 1.97
CA GLY A 65 -10.47 -17.93 2.65
C GLY A 65 -10.25 -16.47 2.25
N CYS A 66 -9.13 -15.91 2.68
CA CYS A 66 -8.78 -14.51 2.47
C CYS A 66 -7.52 -14.39 1.63
N LYS A 67 -7.58 -13.62 0.54
CA LYS A 67 -6.44 -13.30 -0.31
C LYS A 67 -5.58 -12.21 0.32
N ILE A 68 -4.28 -12.46 0.41
CA ILE A 68 -3.27 -11.49 0.83
C ILE A 68 -2.99 -10.55 -0.35
N GLN A 69 -3.26 -9.25 -0.16
CA GLN A 69 -3.11 -8.26 -1.24
C GLN A 69 -1.67 -8.15 -1.78
N SER A 70 -0.67 -8.46 -0.96
CA SER A 70 0.75 -8.32 -1.36
C SER A 70 1.35 -9.52 -2.08
N SER A 71 0.75 -10.71 -2.01
CA SER A 71 1.40 -11.95 -2.49
C SER A 71 0.50 -12.88 -3.30
N ASP A 72 -0.73 -12.47 -3.62
CA ASP A 72 -1.78 -13.28 -4.27
C ASP A 72 -2.13 -14.61 -3.55
N GLN A 73 -1.48 -14.91 -2.42
CA GLN A 73 -1.70 -16.10 -1.62
C GLN A 73 -3.04 -16.04 -0.90
N VAL A 74 -3.66 -17.21 -0.68
CA VAL A 74 -4.94 -17.32 0.02
C VAL A 74 -4.74 -18.06 1.34
N ILE A 75 -5.23 -17.46 2.41
CA ILE A 75 -5.29 -18.04 3.76
C ILE A 75 -6.64 -18.72 3.90
N SER A 76 -6.65 -20.02 4.16
CA SER A 76 -7.89 -20.76 4.34
C SER A 76 -8.73 -20.20 5.49
N SER A 77 -10.06 -20.31 5.37
CA SER A 77 -10.99 -19.89 6.42
C SER A 77 -10.68 -20.55 7.77
N GLY A 78 -10.66 -19.76 8.84
CA GLY A 78 -10.37 -20.18 10.22
C GLY A 78 -8.89 -20.44 10.51
N GLN A 79 -7.98 -20.01 9.63
CA GLN A 79 -6.54 -20.22 9.78
C GLN A 79 -5.80 -18.89 9.98
N ASN A 80 -4.66 -19.01 10.66
CA ASN A 80 -3.66 -17.96 10.78
C ASN A 80 -2.39 -18.44 10.07
N GLN A 81 -1.74 -17.54 9.33
CA GLN A 81 -0.54 -17.86 8.58
C GLN A 81 0.48 -16.73 8.71
N THR A 82 1.76 -17.09 8.80
CA THR A 82 2.85 -16.13 8.70
C THR A 82 3.48 -16.23 7.32
N VAL A 83 3.55 -15.10 6.60
CA VAL A 83 4.11 -15.00 5.25
C VAL A 83 5.15 -13.88 5.27
N ASP A 84 6.36 -14.18 4.81
CA ASP A 84 7.49 -13.23 4.81
C ASP A 84 7.78 -12.57 6.19
N GLY A 85 7.50 -13.30 7.28
CA GLY A 85 7.70 -12.81 8.65
C GLY A 85 6.52 -12.03 9.24
N PHE A 86 5.49 -11.73 8.46
CA PHE A 86 4.29 -11.01 8.91
C PHE A 86 3.13 -11.98 9.15
N TRP A 87 2.39 -11.80 10.23
CA TRP A 87 1.22 -12.64 10.51
C TRP A 87 -0.06 -12.11 9.85
N TYR A 88 -0.91 -13.06 9.48
CA TYR A 88 -2.20 -12.83 8.87
C TYR A 88 -3.24 -13.79 9.45
N SER A 89 -4.49 -13.34 9.51
CA SER A 89 -5.62 -14.10 10.04
C SER A 89 -6.82 -13.99 9.10
N CYS A 90 -7.47 -15.12 8.83
CA CYS A 90 -8.73 -15.18 8.12
C CYS A 90 -9.75 -15.98 8.93
N ASP A 91 -10.73 -15.29 9.50
CA ASP A 91 -11.79 -15.87 10.32
C ASP A 91 -13.15 -15.72 9.62
N ALA A 92 -13.97 -16.75 9.75
CA ALA A 92 -15.33 -16.76 9.23
C ALA A 92 -16.30 -17.26 10.29
N SER A 93 -17.41 -16.55 10.42
CA SER A 93 -18.51 -16.89 11.31
C SER A 93 -19.82 -16.79 10.54
N THR A 94 -20.92 -17.24 11.14
CA THR A 94 -22.27 -17.12 10.58
C THR A 94 -22.70 -15.68 10.27
N TYR A 95 -22.13 -14.69 10.94
CA TYR A 95 -22.55 -13.29 10.81
C TYR A 95 -21.50 -12.36 10.19
N ARG A 96 -20.24 -12.82 10.08
CA ARG A 96 -19.15 -11.98 9.54
C ARG A 96 -18.00 -12.81 8.99
N LEU A 97 -17.34 -12.24 8.00
CA LEU A 97 -15.99 -12.58 7.58
C LEU A 97 -15.03 -11.53 8.14
N HIS A 98 -13.88 -11.97 8.60
CA HIS A 98 -12.90 -11.13 9.26
C HIS A 98 -11.49 -11.46 8.74
N TYR A 99 -10.87 -10.47 8.12
CA TYR A 99 -9.47 -10.54 7.68
C TYR A 99 -8.66 -9.55 8.50
N GLU A 100 -7.53 -9.99 9.00
CA GLU A 100 -6.60 -9.15 9.76
C GLU A 100 -5.17 -9.46 9.33
N GLN A 101 -4.35 -8.42 9.23
CA GLN A 101 -2.94 -8.52 8.89
C GLN A 101 -2.11 -7.66 9.83
N GLU A 102 -0.88 -8.09 10.08
CA GLU A 102 0.07 -7.32 10.85
C GLU A 102 0.32 -5.94 10.20
N PRO A 103 0.22 -4.83 10.95
CA PRO A 103 0.57 -3.51 10.44
C PRO A 103 2.04 -3.46 10.04
N ARG A 104 2.35 -2.80 8.92
CA ARG A 104 3.72 -2.69 8.42
C ARG A 104 3.93 -1.45 7.57
N CYS A 105 5.18 -1.10 7.32
CA CYS A 105 5.56 -0.06 6.39
C CYS A 105 6.22 -0.68 5.15
N ASN A 106 5.59 -0.53 3.99
CA ASN A 106 6.21 -0.90 2.71
C ASN A 106 6.97 0.31 2.13
N VAL A 107 8.29 0.19 2.02
CA VAL A 107 9.17 1.21 1.43
C VAL A 107 9.98 0.58 0.31
N ASN A 108 9.70 1.01 -0.93
CA ASN A 108 10.38 0.52 -2.13
C ASN A 108 10.38 -1.02 -2.25
N GLY A 109 9.30 -1.69 -1.81
CA GLY A 109 9.18 -3.14 -1.84
C GLY A 109 9.69 -3.86 -0.58
N THR A 110 10.40 -3.17 0.32
CA THR A 110 10.82 -3.74 1.61
C THR A 110 9.74 -3.51 2.66
N ASN A 111 9.37 -4.56 3.38
CA ASN A 111 8.44 -4.48 4.49
C ASN A 111 9.20 -4.32 5.81
N HIS A 112 8.79 -3.36 6.62
CA HIS A 112 9.31 -3.13 7.97
C HIS A 112 8.22 -3.40 9.01
N HIS A 113 8.59 -4.02 10.13
CA HIS A 113 7.70 -4.20 11.27
C HIS A 113 7.46 -2.88 11.98
N VAL A 114 6.33 -2.78 12.68
CA VAL A 114 6.09 -1.65 13.57
C VAL A 114 7.16 -1.60 14.65
N GLY A 115 7.75 -0.41 14.83
CA GLY A 115 8.86 -0.19 15.75
C GLY A 115 10.23 -0.24 15.09
N ASP A 116 10.34 -0.74 13.86
CA ASP A 116 11.60 -0.74 13.14
C ASP A 116 12.06 0.67 12.80
N GLU A 117 13.33 0.94 13.08
CA GLU A 117 14.03 2.11 12.58
C GLU A 117 14.81 1.74 11.31
N TYR A 118 14.58 2.46 10.23
CA TYR A 118 15.28 2.25 8.97
C TYR A 118 15.69 3.57 8.35
N ARG A 119 16.60 3.48 7.38
CA ARG A 119 17.14 4.64 6.70
C ARG A 119 16.63 4.71 5.28
N ASP A 120 16.15 5.89 4.87
CA ASP A 120 15.76 6.20 3.51
C ASP A 120 16.37 7.56 3.13
N GLY A 121 17.37 7.55 2.26
CA GLY A 121 18.19 8.72 1.93
C GLY A 121 18.98 9.27 3.13
N TYR A 122 18.75 10.54 3.44
CA TYR A 122 19.34 11.22 4.59
C TYR A 122 18.49 11.11 5.86
N PHE A 123 17.31 10.48 5.82
CA PHE A 123 16.39 10.49 6.95
C PHE A 123 16.33 9.13 7.63
N GLN A 124 16.27 9.16 8.95
CA GLN A 124 15.90 8.02 9.77
C GLN A 124 14.38 8.02 9.93
N TRP A 125 13.78 6.87 9.66
CA TRP A 125 12.35 6.63 9.74
C TRP A 125 12.07 5.60 10.81
N LEU A 126 10.98 5.81 11.53
CA LEU A 126 10.36 4.85 12.41
C LEU A 126 9.07 4.35 11.76
N CYS A 127 8.92 3.04 11.66
CA CYS A 127 7.67 2.45 11.23
C CYS A 127 6.64 2.44 12.36
N LEU A 128 5.44 2.94 12.07
CA LEU A 128 4.29 2.99 12.97
C LEU A 128 3.12 2.20 12.35
N PRO A 129 2.11 1.79 13.15
CA PRO A 129 0.94 1.10 12.60
C PRO A 129 0.15 1.91 11.56
N THR A 130 0.23 3.24 11.65
CA THR A 130 -0.51 4.18 10.80
C THR A 130 0.33 4.74 9.65
N GLY A 131 1.63 4.45 9.58
CA GLY A 131 2.53 5.04 8.60
C GLY A 131 3.96 5.09 9.09
N ARG A 132 4.75 6.04 8.58
CA ARG A 132 6.16 6.20 8.93
C ARG A 132 6.46 7.64 9.35
N TRP A 133 7.34 7.77 10.34
CA TRP A 133 7.67 9.05 10.96
C TRP A 133 9.19 9.30 10.95
N VAL A 134 9.62 10.52 10.66
CA VAL A 134 11.05 10.88 10.69
C VAL A 134 11.53 11.11 12.12
N THR A 135 12.54 10.35 12.56
CA THR A 135 13.14 10.48 13.91
C THR A 135 14.48 11.22 13.91
N GLY A 136 15.14 11.32 12.77
CA GLY A 136 16.42 12.00 12.64
C GLY A 136 16.95 12.06 11.21
N CYS A 137 18.19 12.51 11.07
CA CYS A 137 18.89 12.60 9.80
C CYS A 137 20.31 12.02 9.92
N TYR A 138 20.76 11.34 8.88
CA TYR A 138 22.10 10.82 8.75
C TYR A 138 23.01 11.78 7.99
N TYR A 139 24.25 11.90 8.42
CA TYR A 139 25.31 12.58 7.68
C TYR A 139 26.59 11.74 7.68
N GLN A 140 27.43 11.93 6.67
CA GLN A 140 28.75 11.30 6.63
C GLN A 140 29.78 12.19 7.31
N ASN A 141 30.58 11.59 8.20
CA ASN A 141 31.74 12.25 8.77
C ASN A 141 32.97 12.15 7.83
N GLU A 142 34.11 12.71 8.26
CA GLU A 142 35.40 12.62 7.56
C GLU A 142 35.85 11.18 7.25
N THR A 143 35.51 10.20 8.09
CA THR A 143 35.84 8.78 7.89
C THR A 143 34.87 8.05 6.96
N LYS A 144 33.89 8.76 6.37
CA LYS A 144 32.77 8.24 5.56
C LYS A 144 31.78 7.36 6.33
N ASP A 145 31.83 7.37 7.65
CA ASP A 145 30.86 6.72 8.51
C ASP A 145 29.58 7.55 8.63
N TRP A 146 28.45 6.87 8.63
CA TRP A 146 27.14 7.50 8.78
C TRP A 146 26.83 7.72 10.26
N ASN A 147 26.63 8.97 10.63
CA ASN A 147 26.28 9.39 11.97
C ASN A 147 24.84 9.91 11.98
N LEU A 148 24.10 9.59 13.04
CA LEU A 148 22.72 10.01 13.23
C LEU A 148 22.68 11.31 14.02
N LEU A 149 21.90 12.27 13.53
CA LEU A 149 21.46 13.47 14.23
C LEU A 149 19.97 13.32 14.53
N ARG A 150 19.57 13.45 15.80
CA ARG A 150 18.15 13.51 16.15
C ARG A 150 17.56 14.84 15.70
N LEU A 151 16.23 14.90 15.60
CA LEU A 151 15.53 16.15 15.29
C LEU A 151 15.89 17.27 16.29
N GLY A 152 16.32 18.41 15.74
CA GLY A 152 16.80 19.58 16.48
C GLY A 152 18.30 19.57 16.78
N GLU A 153 19.01 18.47 16.50
CA GLU A 153 20.45 18.37 16.73
C GLU A 153 21.28 18.94 15.58
N LYS A 154 22.52 19.29 15.93
CA LYS A 154 23.52 19.80 15.00
C LYS A 154 24.78 18.93 15.08
N GLY A 155 25.24 18.46 13.94
CA GLY A 155 26.51 17.77 13.77
C GLY A 155 27.56 18.72 13.19
N TYR A 156 28.83 18.43 13.45
CA TYR A 156 29.94 19.19 12.90
C TYR A 156 30.96 18.25 12.28
N ASN A 157 31.34 18.56 11.05
CA ASN A 157 32.39 17.87 10.33
C ASN A 157 33.37 18.92 9.79
N GLY A 158 34.44 19.19 10.54
CA GLY A 158 35.34 20.31 10.29
C GLY A 158 34.61 21.67 10.27
N LEU A 159 34.64 22.33 9.10
CA LEU A 159 33.96 23.61 8.84
C LEU A 159 32.49 23.47 8.45
N ILE A 160 32.02 22.26 8.19
CA ILE A 160 30.65 21.99 7.78
C ILE A 160 29.79 21.69 9.01
N GLN A 161 28.69 22.40 9.11
CA GLN A 161 27.61 22.16 10.06
C GLN A 161 26.51 21.38 9.36
N HIS A 162 26.08 20.30 9.99
CA HIS A 162 24.92 19.52 9.58
C HIS A 162 23.78 19.82 10.55
N VAL A 163 22.60 20.13 10.03
CA VAL A 163 21.41 20.44 10.83
C VAL A 163 20.28 19.52 10.38
N CYS A 164 19.66 18.86 11.34
CA CYS A 164 18.43 18.09 11.14
C CYS A 164 17.33 18.75 11.96
N ASP A 165 16.43 19.50 11.33
CA ASP A 165 15.40 20.24 12.07
C ASP A 165 14.08 20.30 11.31
N ARG A 166 13.01 20.63 12.03
CA ARG A 166 11.70 20.88 11.42
C ARG A 166 11.72 22.23 10.71
N TYR A 167 11.08 22.29 9.56
CA TYR A 167 10.96 23.53 8.81
C TYR A 167 10.12 24.53 9.61
N LYS A 168 10.68 25.70 9.94
CA LYS A 168 10.05 26.65 10.88
C LYS A 168 8.66 27.11 10.42
N GLU A 169 8.48 27.31 9.13
CA GLU A 169 7.21 27.77 8.53
C GLU A 169 6.23 26.62 8.33
N ASN A 170 6.71 25.38 8.30
CA ASN A 170 5.88 24.18 8.12
C ASN A 170 6.44 23.03 8.97
N PRO A 171 6.00 22.90 10.24
CA PRO A 171 6.53 21.88 11.14
C PRO A 171 6.19 20.44 10.69
N GLY A 172 5.31 20.29 9.69
CA GLY A 172 5.04 19.01 9.03
C GLY A 172 6.13 18.57 8.05
N ARG A 173 7.24 19.33 7.92
CA ARG A 173 8.41 18.96 7.12
C ARG A 173 9.67 18.94 7.97
N VAL A 174 10.53 17.98 7.70
CA VAL A 174 11.88 17.90 8.24
C VAL A 174 12.85 18.27 7.13
N GLN A 175 13.87 19.04 7.49
CA GLN A 175 14.91 19.52 6.61
C GLN A 175 16.25 19.05 7.12
N TYR A 176 17.03 18.46 6.21
CA TYR A 176 18.45 18.25 6.40
C TYR A 176 19.22 19.33 5.64
N VAL A 177 20.11 20.04 6.33
CA VAL A 177 20.94 21.10 5.74
C VAL A 177 22.40 20.90 6.11
N ALA A 178 23.27 20.91 5.10
CA ALA A 178 24.72 21.06 5.28
C ALA A 178 25.17 22.47 4.88
N SER A 179 25.77 23.21 5.81
CA SER A 179 26.19 24.61 5.63
C SER A 179 27.53 24.90 6.30
N ILE A 180 28.26 25.91 5.83
CA ILE A 180 29.48 26.36 6.53
C ILE A 180 29.10 26.96 7.89
N ARG A 181 29.82 26.57 8.93
CA ARG A 181 29.71 27.14 10.28
C ARG A 181 29.99 28.64 10.28
N THR A 182 29.11 29.43 10.90
CA THR A 182 29.28 30.88 11.05
C THR A 182 29.90 31.27 12.39
N ASP A 183 30.00 30.33 13.33
CA ASP A 183 30.48 30.57 14.69
C ASP A 183 32.01 30.50 14.82
N VAL A 184 32.69 29.92 13.82
CA VAL A 184 34.16 29.90 13.74
C VAL A 184 34.61 30.84 12.61
N PRO A 185 35.46 31.84 12.89
CA PRO A 185 36.01 32.69 11.85
C PRO A 185 36.88 31.84 10.91
N HIS A 186 36.40 31.64 9.68
CA HIS A 186 37.17 31.02 8.62
C HIS A 186 37.64 32.08 7.63
N LYS A 187 38.91 32.01 7.23
CA LYS A 187 39.43 32.78 6.10
C LYS A 187 39.39 31.86 4.89
N SER A 188 38.50 32.09 3.94
CA SER A 188 38.60 31.50 2.60
C SER A 188 39.76 32.18 1.89
N PRO A 189 40.94 31.54 1.78
CA PRO A 189 42.08 32.21 1.18
C PRO A 189 41.88 32.24 -0.33
N THR A 190 41.78 33.44 -0.90
CA THR A 190 41.63 33.66 -2.34
C THR A 190 42.83 33.14 -3.16
N ASN A 191 43.98 32.88 -2.52
CA ASN A 191 45.23 32.50 -3.17
C ASN A 191 46.10 31.57 -2.32
N LYS A 192 45.81 30.26 -2.26
CA LYS A 192 46.81 29.27 -1.78
C LYS A 192 47.15 28.28 -2.89
N GLY A 193 48.38 28.39 -3.40
CA GLY A 193 48.95 27.53 -4.43
C GLY A 193 48.93 26.04 -4.05
N LYS A 194 48.99 25.19 -5.08
CA LYS A 194 49.00 23.72 -4.94
C LYS A 194 50.16 23.26 -4.05
N ASN A 195 49.85 22.68 -2.89
CA ASN A 195 50.81 21.94 -2.07
C ASN A 195 51.15 20.61 -2.77
N GLN A 196 52.43 20.37 -3.03
CA GLN A 196 52.96 19.20 -3.78
C GLN A 196 53.28 18.00 -2.87
N ASN A 197 53.12 18.13 -1.55
CA ASN A 197 53.50 17.10 -0.57
C ASN A 197 52.33 16.24 -0.05
N LEU A 198 51.18 16.26 -0.74
CA LEU A 198 50.04 15.39 -0.43
C LEU A 198 49.79 14.48 -1.64
N VAL A 199 49.60 13.18 -1.37
CA VAL A 199 49.18 12.21 -2.40
C VAL A 199 47.90 12.75 -3.02
N GLU A 200 47.90 12.94 -4.34
CA GLU A 200 46.77 13.49 -5.08
C GLU A 200 45.54 12.61 -4.82
N PHE A 201 44.64 13.06 -3.95
CA PHE A 201 43.18 12.92 -4.07
C PHE A 201 42.39 13.51 -2.89
N VAL A 202 43.04 14.09 -1.87
CA VAL A 202 42.29 14.75 -0.77
C VAL A 202 42.91 16.10 -0.38
N ASP A 203 42.29 17.12 -0.95
CA ASP A 203 42.08 18.48 -0.46
C ASP A 203 43.25 19.48 -0.33
N ASN A 204 43.11 20.64 -1.02
CA ASN A 204 43.80 21.86 -0.58
C ASN A 204 42.75 22.92 -0.16
N ARG A 205 41.96 22.54 0.85
CA ARG A 205 40.99 23.28 1.67
C ARG A 205 39.68 23.74 1.00
N LEU A 206 39.07 22.89 0.18
CA LEU A 206 37.98 23.10 -0.81
C LEU A 206 38.48 23.72 -2.12
N LYS A 207 38.94 22.83 -3.02
CA LYS A 207 39.35 23.12 -4.40
C LYS A 207 38.20 23.11 -5.42
N GLU A 208 37.04 22.61 -5.03
CA GLU A 208 35.80 22.72 -5.78
C GLU A 208 34.81 23.45 -4.86
N GLU A 209 33.92 24.28 -5.41
CA GLU A 209 32.79 24.83 -4.65
C GLU A 209 32.18 23.67 -3.87
N PRO A 210 32.00 23.78 -2.53
CA PRO A 210 31.45 22.68 -1.75
C PRO A 210 30.16 22.25 -2.45
N VAL A 211 30.20 21.01 -2.95
CA VAL A 211 29.16 20.35 -3.72
C VAL A 211 27.82 20.78 -3.15
N LEU A 212 27.09 21.58 -3.93
CA LEU A 212 25.76 22.15 -3.66
C LEU A 212 25.25 21.89 -2.24
N TRP A 213 25.21 22.94 -1.41
CA TRP A 213 24.43 23.05 -0.16
C TRP A 213 23.40 21.92 -0.07
N THR A 214 23.77 20.81 0.58
CA THR A 214 22.91 19.63 0.55
C THR A 214 21.69 19.99 1.36
N HIS A 215 20.59 20.17 0.65
CA HIS A 215 19.31 20.53 1.19
C HIS A 215 18.34 19.46 0.72
N ASP A 216 17.96 18.60 1.65
CA ASP A 216 16.92 17.62 1.44
C ASP A 216 15.77 17.91 2.39
N ASN A 217 14.55 17.68 1.92
CA ASN A 217 13.37 17.87 2.73
C ASN A 217 12.42 16.70 2.54
N VAL A 218 11.72 16.39 3.62
CA VAL A 218 10.70 15.36 3.58
C VAL A 218 9.55 15.71 4.51
N VAL A 219 8.39 15.13 4.23
CA VAL A 219 7.23 15.24 5.13
C VAL A 219 7.56 14.45 6.40
N LEU A 220 7.31 15.05 7.56
CA LEU A 220 7.60 14.49 8.88
C LEU A 220 6.89 13.15 9.10
N PHE A 221 5.70 13.00 8.52
CA PHE A 221 4.89 11.80 8.58
C PHE A 221 4.34 11.45 7.20
N ILE A 222 4.43 10.19 6.83
CA ILE A 222 3.81 9.64 5.63
C ILE A 222 2.86 8.53 6.08
N GLU A 223 1.57 8.72 5.82
CA GLU A 223 0.55 7.72 6.13
C GLU A 223 0.80 6.42 5.35
N SER A 224 0.45 5.29 5.98
CA SER A 224 0.52 4.00 5.29
C SER A 224 -0.42 3.97 4.09
N LYS A 225 0.04 3.38 2.99
CA LYS A 225 -0.82 3.14 1.82
C LYS A 225 -1.78 1.98 2.04
N ASP A 226 -1.48 1.11 3.00
CA ASP A 226 -2.35 0.00 3.36
C ASP A 226 -3.58 0.58 4.05
N LYS A 227 -4.70 0.63 3.30
CA LYS A 227 -5.93 1.32 3.73
C LYS A 227 -6.50 0.73 5.02
N PHE A 228 -6.33 -0.57 5.23
CA PHE A 228 -6.85 -1.27 6.39
C PHE A 228 -5.97 -2.47 6.78
N ASN A 229 -5.55 -2.52 8.04
CA ASN A 229 -4.95 -3.72 8.63
C ASN A 229 -6.02 -4.78 8.98
N GLN A 230 -7.29 -4.39 8.95
CA GLN A 230 -8.43 -5.22 9.29
C GLN A 230 -9.58 -4.95 8.33
N LYS A 231 -10.19 -5.99 7.79
CA LYS A 231 -11.38 -5.91 6.94
C LYS A 231 -12.47 -6.80 7.51
N ILE A 232 -13.66 -6.25 7.66
CA ILE A 232 -14.83 -6.99 8.17
C ILE A 232 -15.95 -6.88 7.13
N ARG A 233 -16.55 -8.03 6.79
CA ARG A 233 -17.77 -8.09 6.00
C ARG A 233 -18.88 -8.74 6.82
N TYR A 234 -19.97 -8.02 7.06
CA TYR A 234 -21.14 -8.58 7.73
C TYR A 234 -21.98 -9.40 6.77
N LEU A 235 -22.44 -10.56 7.26
CA LEU A 235 -23.25 -11.53 6.53
C LEU A 235 -24.75 -11.33 6.85
N PRO A 236 -25.69 -11.60 5.92
CA PRO A 236 -27.10 -11.36 6.10
C PRO A 236 -27.69 -12.54 6.87
N ALA A 237 -28.83 -12.36 7.52
CA ALA A 237 -29.48 -13.45 8.25
C ALA A 237 -29.90 -14.64 7.36
N SER A 238 -30.02 -14.44 6.05
CA SER A 238 -30.36 -15.48 5.06
C SER A 238 -29.20 -16.41 4.74
N TRP A 239 -28.00 -16.16 5.26
CA TRP A 239 -26.83 -16.98 4.99
C TRP A 239 -26.61 -17.98 6.12
N THR A 240 -26.79 -19.26 5.79
CA THR A 240 -26.40 -20.39 6.64
C THR A 240 -25.17 -21.05 6.02
N GLN A 241 -24.06 -21.09 6.77
CA GLN A 241 -22.99 -22.05 6.52
C GLN A 241 -23.59 -23.44 6.67
N ASN A 242 -23.69 -24.18 5.56
CA ASN A 242 -23.83 -25.63 5.61
C ASN A 242 -22.46 -26.27 5.63
#